data_AF-A0A958R1D4-F1
#
_entry.id   AF-A0A958R1D4-F1
#
_cell.length_a   1.000
_cell.length_b   1.000
_cell.length_c   1.000
_cell.angle_alpha   90.00
_cell.angle_beta   90.00
_cell.angle_gamma   90.00
#
_symmetry.space_group_name_H-M   'P 1'
#
loop_
_entity.id
_entity.type
_entity.pdbx_description
1 polymer ?
#
loop_
_entity_poly.entity_id
_entity_poly.type
_entity_poly.pdbx_seq_one_letter_code
_entity_poly.pdbx_strand_id
1 'polypeptide(L)' 'MKSKGLIFTGMGFELVGVVLAGLYIGQKIDEIYGWGGLGVAGMIFLATGGWIYHLIILLKRFMDDQQQKGPQ' A
#
# COMPACT_ATOMS: atom_id res chain seq x y z
N MET A 1 -17.43 -16.02 -5.89
CA MET A 1 -17.73 -14.72 -5.25
C MET A 1 -17.07 -14.51 -3.88
N LYS A 2 -16.81 -15.55 -3.07
CA LYS A 2 -16.20 -15.42 -1.73
C LYS A 2 -14.76 -14.85 -1.71
N SER A 3 -13.99 -15.04 -2.79
CA SER A 3 -12.58 -14.60 -2.87
C SER A 3 -12.38 -13.10 -3.08
N LYS A 4 -13.29 -12.42 -3.80
CA LYS A 4 -13.14 -10.99 -4.13
C LYS A 4 -13.29 -10.10 -2.89
N GLY A 5 -14.21 -10.43 -1.98
CA GLY A 5 -14.41 -9.71 -0.72
C GLY A 5 -13.19 -9.82 0.20
N LEU A 6 -12.57 -11.00 0.28
CA LEU A 6 -11.37 -11.21 1.08
C LEU A 6 -10.17 -10.40 0.56
N ILE A 7 -9.99 -10.33 -0.76
CA ILE A 7 -8.93 -9.51 -1.38
C ILE A 7 -9.17 -8.04 -1.07
N PHE A 8 -10.41 -7.55 -1.19
CA PHE A 8 -10.74 -6.15 -0.87
C PHE A 8 -10.48 -5.81 0.60
N THR A 9 -10.90 -6.66 1.53
CA THR A 9 -10.60 -6.50 2.96
C THR A 9 -9.09 -6.53 3.23
N GLY A 10 -8.36 -7.43 2.57
CA GLY A 10 -6.90 -7.50 2.65
C GLY A 10 -6.22 -6.19 2.22
N MET A 11 -6.64 -5.64 1.07
CA MET A 11 -6.12 -4.34 0.58
C MET A 11 -6.41 -3.20 1.56
N GLY A 12 -7.58 -3.20 2.22
CA GLY A 12 -7.90 -2.22 3.27
C GLY A 12 -6.98 -2.34 4.49
N PHE A 13 -6.71 -3.56 4.95
CA PHE A 13 -5.76 -3.80 6.05
C PHE A 13 -4.34 -3.38 5.70
N GLU A 14 -3.88 -3.67 4.48
CA GLU A 14 -2.57 -3.24 4.00
C GLU A 14 -2.46 -1.72 3.98
N LEU A 15 -3.48 -1.01 3.48
CA LEU A 15 -3.48 0.45 3.46
C LEU A 15 -3.37 1.04 4.88
N VAL A 16 -4.15 0.52 5.83
CA VAL A 16 -4.08 0.95 7.23
C VAL A 16 -2.69 0.68 7.81
N GLY A 17 -2.13 -0.51 7.56
CA GLY A 17 -0.79 -0.89 8.02
C GLY A 17 0.30 0.03 7.46
N VAL A 18 0.24 0.34 6.16
CA VAL A 18 1.16 1.24 5.47
C VAL A 18 1.08 2.66 6.04
N VAL A 19 -0.12 3.17 6.30
CA VAL A 19 -0.32 4.50 6.90
C VAL A 19 0.25 4.53 8.32
N LEU A 20 -0.06 3.54 9.16
CA LEU A 20 0.46 3.47 10.53
C LEU A 20 1.99 3.34 10.55
N ALA A 21 2.57 2.53 9.66
CA ALA A 21 4.02 2.41 9.52
C ALA A 21 4.65 3.73 9.06
N GLY A 22 4.05 4.41 8.08
CA GLY A 22 4.50 5.71 7.59
C GLY A 22 4.45 6.79 8.68
N LEU A 23 3.37 6.84 9.46
CA LEU A 23 3.25 7.74 10.62
C LEU A 23 4.34 7.46 11.66
N TYR A 24 4.50 6.20 12.07
CA TYR A 24 5.49 5.83 13.10
C TYR A 24 6.93 6.12 12.67
N ILE A 25 7.30 5.73 11.45
CA ILE A 25 8.65 5.96 10.92
C ILE A 25 8.88 7.46 10.69
N GLY A 26 7.88 8.16 10.14
CA GLY A 26 7.95 9.59 9.91
C GLY A 26 8.12 10.40 11.19
N GLN A 27 7.39 10.04 12.26
CA GLN A 27 7.55 10.66 13.58
C GLN A 27 8.96 10.46 14.13
N LYS A 28 9.53 9.26 14.01
CA LYS A 28 10.93 9.01 14.40
C LYS A 28 11.91 9.84 13.60
N ILE A 29 11.69 10.02 12.30
CA ILE A 29 12.54 10.88 11.46
C ILE A 29 12.43 12.33 11.93
N ASP A 30 11.21 12.81 12.18
CA ASP A 30 10.98 14.16 12.69
C ASP A 30 11.64 14.37 14.07
N GLU A 31 11.62 13.38 14.96
CA GLU A 31 12.29 13.42 16.27
C GLU A 31 13.83 13.48 16.14
N ILE A 32 14.40 12.73 15.20
CA ILE A 32 15.87 12.67 15.01
C ILE A 32 16.40 13.94 14.33
N TYR A 33 15.70 14.44 13.32
CA TYR A 33 16.18 15.53 12.48
C TYR A 33 15.53 16.89 12.76
N GLY A 34 14.52 16.96 13.64
CA GLY A 34 13.83 18.20 13.99
C GLY A 34 13.02 18.79 12.83
N TRP A 35 12.54 17.95 11.90
CA TRP A 35 11.92 18.38 10.64
C TRP A 35 10.47 18.88 10.75
N GLY A 36 9.91 18.93 11.96
CA GLY A 36 8.65 19.62 12.24
C GLY A 36 7.44 19.06 11.51
N GLY A 37 7.45 17.79 11.11
CA GLY A 37 6.35 17.12 10.42
C GLY A 37 6.64 16.79 8.95
N LEU A 38 7.76 17.24 8.40
CA LEU A 38 8.16 16.88 7.03
C LEU A 38 8.57 15.40 6.93
N GLY A 39 9.10 14.81 8.00
CA GLY A 39 9.39 13.38 8.07
C GLY A 39 8.13 12.55 7.93
N VAL A 40 7.07 12.90 8.68
CA VAL A 40 5.74 12.29 8.53
C VAL A 40 5.18 12.49 7.13
N ALA A 41 5.14 13.73 6.63
CA ALA A 41 4.57 14.01 5.31
C ALA A 41 5.30 13.24 4.19
N GLY A 42 6.64 13.23 4.22
CA GLY A 42 7.47 12.50 3.26
C GLY A 42 7.26 10.99 3.34
N MET A 43 7.27 10.43 4.55
CA MET A 43 7.07 8.99 4.73
C MET A 43 5.68 8.53 4.33
N ILE A 44 4.63 9.32 4.59
CA ILE A 44 3.27 8.99 4.13
C ILE A 44 3.19 9.00 2.60
N PHE A 45 3.82 9.99 1.94
CA PHE A 45 3.90 10.04 0.48
C PHE A 45 4.62 8.84 -0.10
N LEU A 46 5.78 8.47 0.44
CA LEU A 46 6.57 7.33 -0.01
C LEU A 46 5.84 6.00 0.25
N ALA A 47 5.26 5.83 1.43
CA ALA A 47 4.53 4.63 1.83
C ALA A 47 3.29 4.41 0.95
N THR A 48 2.50 5.47 0.73
CA THR A 48 1.32 5.42 -0.13
C THR A 48 1.70 5.21 -1.60
N GLY A 49 2.73 5.91 -2.09
CA GLY A 49 3.23 5.73 -3.46
C GLY A 49 3.73 4.31 -3.72
N GLY A 50 4.49 3.74 -2.77
CA GLY A 50 4.97 2.36 -2.82
C GLY A 50 3.82 1.34 -2.79
N TRP A 51 2.80 1.58 -1.97
CA TRP A 51 1.61 0.75 -1.93
C TRP A 51 0.78 0.82 -3.23
N ILE A 52 0.62 1.99 -3.84
CA ILE A 52 -0.02 2.13 -5.16
C ILE A 52 0.76 1.34 -6.21
N TYR A 53 2.09 1.45 -6.22
CA TYR A 53 2.94 0.67 -7.11
C TYR A 53 2.74 -0.84 -6.91
N HIS A 54 2.69 -1.30 -5.66
CA HIS A 54 2.38 -2.69 -5.31
C HIS A 54 1.01 -3.12 -5.84
N LEU A 55 -0.04 -2.29 -5.67
CA LEU A 55 -1.37 -2.57 -6.22
C LEU A 55 -1.38 -2.71 -7.74
N ILE A 56 -0.64 -1.85 -8.46
CA ILE A 56 -0.55 -1.93 -9.92
C ILE A 56 0.07 -3.28 -10.35
N ILE A 57 1.08 -3.77 -9.63
CA ILE A 57 1.68 -5.09 -9.90
C ILE A 57 0.67 -6.20 -9.67
N LEU A 58 -0.05 -6.18 -8.54
CA LEU A 58 -1.07 -7.19 -8.24
C LEU A 58 -2.19 -7.18 -9.28
N LEU A 59 -2.63 -6.00 -9.70
CA LEU A 59 -3.64 -5.85 -10.74
C LEU A 59 -3.19 -6.45 -12.08
N LYS A 60 -1.95 -6.13 -12.50
CA LYS A 60 -1.38 -6.70 -13.73
C LYS A 60 -1.33 -8.22 -13.67
N ARG A 61 -0.81 -8.79 -12.58
CA ARG A 61 -0.76 -10.24 -12.36
C ARG A 61 -2.15 -10.88 -12.38
N PHE A 62 -3.11 -10.24 -11.72
CA PHE A 62 -4.49 -10.73 -11.72
C PHE A 62 -5.08 -10.73 -13.15
N MET A 63 -4.82 -9.70 -13.95
CA MET A 63 -5.29 -9.65 -15.34
C MET A 63 -4.63 -10.72 -16.21
N ASP A 64 -3.32 -10.92 -16.07
CA ASP A 64 -2.58 -11.96 -16.80
C ASP A 64 -3.12 -13.37 -16.46
N ASP A 65 -3.36 -13.63 -15.17
CA ASP A 65 -3.94 -14.90 -14.69
C ASP A 65 -5.36 -15.15 -15.23
N GLN A 66 -6.16 -14.09 -15.41
CA GLN A 66 -7.49 -14.20 -16.02
C GLN A 66 -7.42 -14.41 -17.54
N GLN A 67 -6.48 -13.78 -18.24
CA GLN A 67 -6.27 -13.97 -19.67
C GLN A 67 -5.76 -15.38 -20.03
N GLN A 68 -4.83 -15.93 -19.24
CA GLN A 68 -4.31 -17.29 -19.46
C GLN A 68 -5.34 -18.39 -19.25
N LYS A 69 -6.41 -18.15 -18.48
CA LYS A 69 -7.43 -19.16 -18.21
C LYS A 69 -8.48 -19.33 -19.31
N GLY A 70 -8.51 -18.47 -20.32
CA GLY A 70 -9.41 -18.55 -21.49
C GLY A 70 -10.91 -18.50 -21.15
N PRO A 71 -11.79 -18.05 -22.06
CA PRO A 71 -13.22 -18.31 -21.92
C PRO A 71 -13.45 -19.83 -22.05
N GLN A 72 -13.88 -20.48 -20.98
CA GLN A 72 -14.52 -21.79 -21.08
C GLN A 72 -15.92 -21.63 -21.65
#